data_AF-A0A645IWQ0-F1
#
_entry.id   AF-A0A645IWQ0-F1
#
_cell.length_a   1.000
_cell.length_b   1.000
_cell.length_c   1.000
_cell.angle_alpha   90.00
_cell.angle_beta   90.00
_cell.angle_gamma   90.00
#
_symmetry.space_group_name_H-M   'P 1'
#
loop_
_entity.id
_entity.type
_entity.pdbx_description
1 polymer ?
#
loop_
_entity_poly.entity_id
_entity_poly.type
_entity_poly.pdbx_seq_one_letter_code
_entity_poly.pdbx_strand_id
1 'polypeptide(L)' 'MAITGEWGQIKSKNGIVRLNNWSAFYLLPPSTITPNIIQGDNYEIRLNRGWIVSVKNGIYEIIKE' A
#
# COMPACT_ATOMS: atom_id res chain seq x y z
N MET A 1 -9.89 7.13 7.32
CA MET A 1 -9.30 6.17 8.29
C MET A 1 -7.80 6.05 8.03
N ALA A 2 -6.98 5.81 9.06
CA ALA A 2 -5.54 5.57 8.92
C ALA A 2 -5.14 4.28 9.66
N ILE A 3 -4.20 3.52 9.09
CA ILE A 3 -3.68 2.24 9.62
C ILE A 3 -2.16 2.23 9.43
N THR A 4 -1.44 1.72 10.41
CA THR A 4 0.04 1.63 10.42
C THR A 4 0.45 0.16 10.57
N GLY A 5 1.50 -0.25 9.85
CA GLY A 5 2.21 -1.52 10.01
C GLY A 5 3.73 -1.31 9.92
N GLU A 6 4.52 -2.37 10.07
CA GLU A 6 5.99 -2.26 10.02
C GLU A 6 6.51 -1.71 8.68
N TRP A 7 5.82 -2.05 7.59
CA TRP A 7 6.14 -1.58 6.23
C TRP A 7 5.79 -0.11 5.99
N GLY A 8 4.92 0.52 6.78
CA GLY A 8 4.44 1.88 6.49
C GLY A 8 3.04 2.23 7.02
N GLN A 9 2.41 3.17 6.34
CA GLN A 9 1.10 3.75 6.71
C GLN A 9 0.15 3.79 5.50
N ILE A 10 -1.12 3.44 5.71
CA ILE A 10 -2.22 3.65 4.75
C ILE A 10 -3.16 4.72 5.30
N LYS A 11 -3.51 5.69 4.46
CA LYS A 11 -4.55 6.70 4.71
C LYS A 11 -5.65 6.53 3.66
N SER A 12 -6.79 5.96 4.06
CA SER A 12 -7.98 5.82 3.22
C SER A 12 -8.97 6.96 3.47
N LYS A 13 -9.48 7.56 2.40
CA LYS A 13 -10.55 8.57 2.41
C LYS A 13 -11.92 7.87 2.45
N ASN A 14 -12.25 7.17 1.36
CA ASN A 14 -13.49 6.43 1.16
C ASN A 14 -13.17 4.98 0.77
N GLY A 15 -13.29 4.04 1.72
CA GLY A 15 -13.06 2.62 1.46
C GLY A 15 -13.05 1.76 2.71
N ILE A 16 -13.33 0.46 2.55
CA ILE A 16 -13.36 -0.52 3.64
C ILE A 16 -11.98 -1.19 3.72
N VAL A 17 -11.16 -0.84 4.71
CA VAL A 17 -9.95 -1.61 5.00
C VAL A 17 -10.31 -2.80 5.88
N ARG A 18 -10.66 -3.92 5.25
CA ARG A 18 -11.08 -5.13 5.95
C ARG A 18 -9.89 -6.07 6.19
N LEU A 19 -9.18 -5.85 7.29
CA LEU A 19 -8.31 -6.88 7.85
C LEU A 19 -9.18 -7.96 8.50
N ASN A 20 -9.42 -9.00 7.65
CA ASN A 20 -9.54 -11.87 7.49
C ASN A 20 -8.36 -12.92 7.84
N ASN A 21 -7.42 -13.16 6.91
CA ASN A 21 -6.39 -14.20 7.01
C ASN A 21 -5.01 -13.82 7.64
N TRP A 22 -4.43 -12.61 7.57
CA TRP A 22 -4.80 -11.36 6.91
C TRP A 22 -3.64 -10.82 6.06
N SER A 23 -3.85 -10.62 4.75
CA SER A 23 -2.74 -10.24 3.86
C SER A 23 -3.05 -9.42 2.59
N ALA A 24 -4.30 -9.00 2.34
CA ALA A 24 -4.66 -8.29 1.10
C ALA A 24 -5.62 -7.12 1.31
N PHE A 25 -5.45 -6.05 0.52
CA PHE A 25 -6.31 -4.87 0.51
C PHE A 25 -7.11 -4.79 -0.79
N TYR A 26 -8.43 -4.61 -0.68
CA TYR A 26 -9.24 -4.21 -1.84
C TYR A 26 -9.15 -2.70 -2.02
N LEU A 27 -8.25 -2.29 -2.91
CA LEU A 27 -8.04 -0.93 -3.35
C LEU A 27 -8.40 -0.82 -4.83
N LEU A 28 -8.93 0.33 -5.26
CA LEU A 28 -8.98 0.65 -6.68
C LEU A 28 -7.55 0.75 -7.23
N PRO A 29 -7.33 0.58 -8.55
CA PRO A 29 -5.99 0.72 -9.13
C PRO A 29 -5.34 2.06 -8.75
N PRO A 30 -4.05 2.07 -8.38
CA PRO A 30 -3.33 3.31 -8.10
C PRO A 30 -3.18 4.14 -9.38
N SER A 31 -3.28 5.46 -9.23
CA SER A 31 -2.89 6.43 -10.26
C SER A 31 -1.39 6.68 -10.28
N THR A 32 -0.70 6.46 -9.15
CA THR A 32 0.75 6.67 -9.02
C THR A 32 1.39 5.55 -8.19
N ILE A 33 2.51 5.01 -8.68
CA ILE A 33 3.39 4.10 -7.94
C ILE A 33 4.83 4.62 -8.02
N THR A 34 5.51 4.65 -6.89
CA THR A 34 6.95 4.93 -6.74
C THR A 34 7.52 3.97 -5.70
N PRO A 35 8.86 3.84 -5.55
CA PRO A 35 9.44 2.91 -4.58
C PRO A 35 8.95 3.11 -3.13
N ASN A 36 8.58 4.33 -2.72
CA ASN A 36 8.21 4.64 -1.34
C ASN A 36 6.72 5.05 -1.16
N ILE A 37 5.97 5.25 -2.25
CA ILE A 37 4.58 5.77 -2.21
C ILE A 37 3.73 5.06 -3.27
N ILE A 38 2.55 4.58 -2.85
CA ILE A 38 1.47 4.11 -3.73
C ILE A 38 0.26 5.03 -3.49
N GLN A 39 -0.34 5.58 -4.54
CA GLN A 39 -1.46 6.52 -4.42
C GLN A 39 -2.55 6.22 -5.45
N GLY A 40 -3.81 6.32 -5.00
CA GLY A 40 -5.00 6.38 -5.85
C GLY A 40 -5.98 7.44 -5.31
N ASP A 41 -7.07 7.71 -6.02
CA ASP A 41 -7.95 8.86 -5.74
C ASP A 41 -8.45 8.90 -4.29
N ASN A 42 -8.75 7.71 -3.75
CA ASN A 42 -9.33 7.52 -2.41
C ASN A 42 -8.35 7.01 -1.36
N TYR A 43 -7.06 6.80 -1.67
CA TYR A 43 -6.08 6.30 -0.70
C TYR A 43 -4.63 6.70 -0.99
N GLU A 44 -3.82 6.73 0.07
CA GLU A 44 -2.39 6.98 0.02
C GLU A 44 -1.68 5.93 0.89
N ILE A 45 -0.61 5.33 0.39
CA ILE A 45 0.29 4.41 1.10
C ILE A 45 1.67 5.04 1.10
N ARG A 46 2.29 5.15 2.28
CA ARG A 46 3.69 5.58 2.43
C ARG A 46 4.47 4.47 3.10
N LEU A 47 5.62 4.10 2.54
CA LEU A 47 6.50 3.09 3.12
C LEU A 47 7.48 3.70 4.13
N ASN A 48 7.86 2.90 5.12
CA ASN A 48 8.92 3.23 6.07
C ASN A 48 10.30 3.02 5.40
N ARG A 49 11.35 3.68 5.91
CA ARG A 49 12.72 3.49 5.41
C ARG A 49 13.14 2.02 5.55
N GLY A 50 13.74 1.45 4.50
CA GLY A 50 14.07 0.03 4.42
C GLY A 50 12.91 -0.85 3.94
N TRP A 51 11.86 -0.25 3.37
CA TRP A 51 10.80 -0.95 2.65
C TRP A 51 10.56 -0.27 1.30
N ILE A 52 10.44 -1.06 0.24
CA ILE A 52 10.25 -0.57 -1.13
C ILE A 52 9.12 -1.32 -1.87
N VAL A 53 8.52 -0.66 -2.85
CA VAL A 53 7.67 -1.30 -3.86
C VAL A 53 8.55 -1.88 -4.96
N SER A 54 8.56 -3.20 -5.07
CA SER A 54 9.17 -3.94 -6.17
C SER A 54 8.12 -4.31 -7.23
N VAL A 55 8.56 -4.55 -8.47
CA VAL A 55 7.70 -4.98 -9.58
C VAL A 55 8.23 -6.29 -10.16
N LYS A 56 7.42 -7.34 -10.10
CA LYS A 56 7.81 -8.69 -10.52
C LYS A 56 6.67 -9.32 -11.31
N ASN A 57 6.92 -9.62 -12.59
CA ASN A 57 5.93 -10.20 -13.52
C ASN A 57 4.61 -9.40 -13.60
N GLY A 58 4.66 -8.06 -13.44
CA GLY A 58 3.50 -7.18 -13.40
C GLY A 58 2.76 -7.12 -12.05
N ILE A 59 3.21 -7.87 -11.04
CA ILE A 59 2.73 -7.80 -9.66
C ILE A 59 3.58 -6.78 -8.89
N TYR A 60 2.92 -5.95 -8.08
CA TYR A 60 3.57 -5.01 -7.17
C TYR A 60 3.69 -5.63 -5.79
N GLU A 61 4.92 -5.76 -5.29
CA GLU A 61 5.24 -6.39 -4.00
C GLU A 61 5.86 -5.35 -3.06
N ILE A 62 5.34 -5.22 -1.83
CA ILE A 62 6.00 -4.42 -0.78
C ILE A 62 7.01 -5.34 -0.08
N ILE A 63 8.30 -5.06 -0.27
CA ILE A 63 9.40 -5.87 0.26
C ILE A 63 10.30 -5.05 1.18
N LYS A 64 11.04 -5.74 2.04
CA LYS A 64 12.07 -5.14 2.89
C LYS A 64 13.41 -5.11 2.13
N GLU A 65 14.14 -4.01 2.29
CA GLU A 65 15.47 -3.73 1.70
C GLU A 65 16.59 -4.09 2.68
#